data_AF-X6N6K4-F1
#
_entry.id   AF-X6N6K4-F1
#
_cell.length_a   1.000
_cell.length_b   1.000
_cell.length_c   1.000
_cell.angle_alpha   90.00
_cell.angle_beta   90.00
_cell.angle_gamma   90.00
#
_symmetry.space_group_name_H-M   'P 1'
#
loop_
_entity.id
_entity.type
_entity.pdbx_description
1 polymer ?
#
loop_
_entity_poly.entity_id
_entity_poly.type
_entity_poly.pdbx_seq_one_letter_code
_entity_poly.pdbx_strand_id
1 'polypeptide(L)'
;MLSFVNELHVKIAGCTQDESKIKKYEAEMSVLIKLYGDVIKEDILRKKLEQSNGNVSAVIDQITATLLDQNVICTTKIQYIQILLLHYKAKNRLLSKVQLMKKKTEQVRNNNDGVKSNKLKKEEEKAEIGETKTGINLQGYCTNVDCLASKAKLPAMIFNSEHITNANDNPISVKDNHYQCFYSIKPGLFYEIKAKKIRQYETNLEDLIRRSEDAMVSNEIINLVSELQKYLITVVKPPKLKDSVRLLEKIKCDYNGDYNQVFDIGRFTILCDNATKLQTVVTIFLKDNQRHITDFTILNCMFQNMTHLFYEHGNQIIRRKFKASNETLTKINNVICEWIDDKGIQKLANRYRSHLDIGILKPPQLSKNELEINKNVLLKMAQFVYEQLCKFIIEKIKGKAIYVILYEYYKRYTLGCKEN
;
A
#
# COMPACT_ATOMS: atom_id res chain seq x y z
N MET A 1 -2.45 -59.88 -43.66
CA MET A 1 -1.38 -58.85 -43.74
C MET A 1 -1.45 -58.05 -42.45
N LEU A 2 -0.57 -58.38 -41.52
CA LEU A 2 -0.39 -57.71 -40.23
C LEU A 2 0.43 -56.43 -40.41
N SER A 3 0.05 -55.35 -39.72
CA SER A 3 1.04 -54.43 -39.16
C SER A 3 0.50 -53.80 -37.87
N PHE A 4 0.95 -54.39 -36.76
CA PHE A 4 0.90 -53.83 -35.41
C PHE A 4 1.75 -52.54 -35.37
N VAL A 5 1.19 -51.45 -34.86
CA VAL A 5 1.95 -50.25 -34.47
C VAL A 5 2.15 -50.35 -32.96
N ASN A 6 3.41 -50.48 -32.56
CA ASN A 6 3.86 -50.57 -31.17
C ASN A 6 3.63 -49.25 -30.43
N GLU A 7 2.81 -49.31 -29.39
CA GLU A 7 2.67 -48.27 -28.38
C GLU A 7 3.84 -48.39 -27.39
N LEU A 8 4.77 -47.43 -27.44
CA LEU A 8 5.96 -47.40 -26.60
C LEU A 8 5.58 -46.86 -25.20
N HIS A 9 5.29 -47.77 -24.27
CA HIS A 9 5.21 -47.44 -22.85
C HIS A 9 6.59 -47.03 -22.33
N VAL A 10 6.84 -45.72 -22.24
CA VAL A 10 7.97 -45.18 -21.48
C VAL A 10 7.67 -45.35 -19.99
N LYS A 11 8.18 -46.45 -19.41
CA LYS A 11 8.33 -46.60 -17.95
C LYS A 11 9.27 -45.50 -17.46
N ILE A 12 8.72 -44.45 -16.86
CA ILE A 12 9.50 -43.56 -16.00
C ILE A 12 9.91 -44.41 -14.79
N ALA A 13 11.18 -44.82 -14.78
CA ALA A 13 11.78 -45.48 -13.63
C ALA A 13 11.69 -44.52 -12.44
N GLY A 14 10.75 -44.78 -11.54
CA GLY A 14 10.75 -44.15 -10.23
C GLY A 14 12.08 -44.49 -9.57
N CYS A 15 12.93 -43.49 -9.38
CA CYS A 15 14.06 -43.60 -8.50
C CYS A 15 13.52 -44.02 -7.13
N THR A 16 13.71 -45.29 -6.78
CA THR A 16 13.59 -45.77 -5.41
C THR A 16 14.55 -44.92 -4.59
N GLN A 17 14.03 -43.88 -3.95
CA GLN A 17 14.79 -43.09 -3.00
C GLN A 17 15.16 -44.05 -1.87
N ASP A 18 16.45 -44.35 -1.82
CA ASP A 18 17.11 -45.21 -0.86
C ASP A 18 16.69 -44.80 0.56
N GLU A 19 15.71 -45.52 1.13
CA GLU A 19 15.16 -45.28 2.48
C GLU A 19 16.27 -45.27 3.55
N SER A 20 17.44 -45.83 3.24
CA SER A 20 18.61 -45.85 4.12
C SER A 20 19.19 -44.46 4.42
N LYS A 21 19.00 -43.46 3.55
CA LYS A 21 19.56 -42.10 3.78
C LYS A 21 18.76 -41.27 4.76
N ILE A 22 17.47 -41.54 4.92
CA ILE A 22 16.57 -40.73 5.77
C ILE A 22 16.93 -40.85 7.26
N LYS A 23 17.48 -42.01 7.68
CA LYS A 23 17.81 -42.29 9.08
C LYS A 23 19.18 -41.76 9.53
N LYS A 24 20.02 -41.25 8.61
CA LYS A 24 21.43 -40.98 8.90
C LYS A 24 21.68 -39.85 9.91
N TYR A 25 20.73 -38.93 10.09
CA TYR A 25 20.91 -37.71 10.90
C TYR A 25 19.68 -37.37 11.78
N GLU A 26 18.95 -38.38 12.24
CA GLU A 26 17.67 -38.19 12.94
C GLU A 26 17.82 -37.43 14.27
N ALA A 27 18.90 -37.71 15.03
CA ALA A 27 19.18 -37.04 16.30
C ALA A 27 19.55 -35.56 16.10
N GLU A 28 20.42 -35.29 15.13
CA GLU A 28 20.86 -33.94 14.74
C GLU A 28 19.68 -33.10 14.24
N MET A 29 18.80 -33.72 13.45
CA MET A 29 17.61 -33.06 12.92
C MET A 29 16.64 -32.68 14.02
N SER A 30 16.41 -33.57 15.00
CA SER A 30 15.57 -33.29 16.17
C SER A 30 16.08 -32.08 16.97
N VAL A 31 17.40 -31.96 17.14
CA VAL A 31 18.02 -30.79 17.79
C VAL A 31 17.81 -29.51 16.99
N LEU A 32 18.02 -29.54 15.67
CA LEU A 32 17.84 -28.38 14.80
C LEU A 32 16.38 -27.91 14.73
N ILE A 33 15.41 -28.83 14.66
CA ILE A 33 13.97 -28.50 14.71
C ILE A 33 13.62 -27.84 16.05
N LYS A 34 14.17 -28.34 17.17
CA LYS A 34 13.93 -27.73 18.49
C LYS A 34 14.48 -26.30 18.60
N LEU A 35 15.61 -26.02 17.95
CA LEU A 35 16.25 -24.71 17.97
C LEU A 35 15.65 -23.72 16.96
N TYR A 36 15.30 -24.19 15.76
CA TYR A 36 14.98 -23.33 14.61
C TYR A 36 13.67 -23.68 13.91
N GLY A 37 12.90 -24.67 14.38
CA GLY A 37 11.67 -25.13 13.71
C GLY A 37 10.57 -24.09 13.59
N ASP A 38 10.56 -23.09 14.48
CA ASP A 38 9.65 -21.93 14.40
C ASP A 38 10.04 -20.95 13.28
N VAL A 39 11.30 -20.98 12.82
CA VAL A 39 11.89 -19.96 11.94
C VAL A 39 12.22 -20.54 10.56
N ILE A 40 12.65 -21.80 10.49
CA ILE A 40 13.09 -22.47 9.26
C ILE A 40 12.34 -23.79 9.12
N LYS A 41 11.76 -23.98 7.93
CA LYS A 41 11.05 -25.22 7.59
C LYS A 41 11.99 -26.43 7.64
N GLU A 42 11.44 -27.56 8.06
CA GLU A 42 12.19 -28.80 8.28
C GLU A 42 12.93 -29.27 7.01
N ASP A 43 12.32 -29.21 5.83
CA ASP A 43 12.94 -29.59 4.56
C ASP A 43 14.21 -28.80 4.26
N ILE A 44 14.25 -27.52 4.62
CA ILE A 44 15.41 -26.65 4.46
C ILE A 44 16.51 -27.04 5.45
N LEU A 45 16.16 -27.33 6.71
CA LEU A 45 17.11 -27.82 7.72
C LEU A 45 17.74 -29.14 7.27
N ARG A 46 16.92 -30.05 6.73
CA ARG A 46 17.37 -31.36 6.21
C ARG A 46 18.40 -31.18 5.11
N LYS A 47 18.09 -30.34 4.12
CA LYS A 47 19.00 -30.07 2.99
C LYS A 47 20.34 -29.47 3.44
N LYS A 48 20.32 -28.53 4.38
CA LYS A 48 21.56 -27.93 4.93
C LYS A 48 22.38 -28.93 5.72
N LEU A 49 21.72 -29.81 6.48
CA LEU A 49 22.35 -30.87 7.25
C LEU A 49 23.01 -31.92 6.36
N GLU A 50 22.32 -32.33 5.29
CA GLU A 50 22.87 -33.21 4.25
C GLU A 50 24.08 -32.57 3.55
N GLN A 51 23.99 -31.30 3.16
CA GLN A 51 25.10 -30.55 2.56
C GLN A 51 26.31 -30.40 3.48
N SER A 52 26.07 -30.39 4.80
CA SER A 52 27.12 -30.29 5.82
C SER A 52 27.59 -31.66 6.31
N ASN A 53 27.19 -32.77 5.66
CA ASN A 53 27.49 -34.14 6.05
C ASN A 53 27.14 -34.46 7.52
N GLY A 54 26.08 -33.84 8.06
CA GLY A 54 25.67 -34.00 9.46
C GLY A 54 26.34 -33.05 10.46
N ASN A 55 27.22 -32.14 10.02
CA ASN A 55 27.86 -31.17 10.92
C ASN A 55 26.85 -30.09 11.37
N VAL A 56 26.24 -30.31 12.54
CA VAL A 56 25.25 -29.40 13.14
C VAL A 56 25.79 -27.99 13.36
N SER A 57 27.07 -27.84 13.77
CA SER A 57 27.68 -26.52 14.00
C SER A 57 27.71 -25.69 12.72
N ALA A 58 28.13 -26.30 11.61
CA ALA A 58 28.17 -25.62 10.31
C ALA A 58 26.76 -25.20 9.84
N VAL A 59 25.74 -26.02 10.12
CA VAL A 59 24.33 -25.68 9.81
C VAL A 59 23.86 -24.49 10.65
N ILE A 60 24.19 -24.47 11.94
CA ILE A 60 23.87 -23.35 12.85
C ILE A 60 24.51 -22.05 12.36
N ASP A 61 25.78 -22.08 11.96
CA ASP A 61 26.48 -20.89 11.46
C ASP A 61 25.85 -20.37 10.15
N GLN A 62 25.50 -21.27 9.21
CA GLN A 62 24.81 -20.91 7.98
C GLN A 62 23.42 -20.31 8.23
N ILE A 63 22.66 -20.87 9.19
CA ILE A 63 21.35 -20.35 9.59
C ILE A 63 21.50 -18.97 10.22
N THR A 64 22.44 -18.82 11.15
CA THR A 64 22.70 -17.56 11.85
C THR A 64 23.09 -16.46 10.86
N ALA A 65 23.97 -16.77 9.90
CA ALA A 65 24.33 -15.82 8.83
C ALA A 65 23.11 -15.41 7.99
N THR A 66 22.25 -16.38 7.63
CA THR A 66 21.01 -16.10 6.87
C THR A 66 20.06 -15.20 7.66
N LEU A 67 19.88 -15.45 8.95
CA LEU A 67 18.98 -14.68 9.82
C LEU A 67 19.53 -13.29 10.13
N LEU A 68 20.85 -13.15 10.29
CA LEU A 68 21.49 -11.84 10.43
C LEU A 68 21.32 -10.99 9.18
N ASP A 69 21.47 -11.59 7.98
CA ASP A 69 21.24 -10.89 6.71
C ASP A 69 19.78 -10.46 6.55
N GLN A 70 18.82 -11.32 6.94
CA GLN A 70 17.41 -10.98 6.99
C GLN A 70 17.07 -9.88 8.01
N ASN A 71 17.73 -9.85 9.17
CA ASN A 71 17.56 -8.80 10.17
C ASN A 71 18.13 -7.44 9.68
N VAL A 72 19.22 -7.45 8.91
CA VAL A 72 19.74 -6.25 8.24
C VAL A 72 18.72 -5.74 7.21
N ILE A 73 18.02 -6.62 6.50
CA ILE A 73 16.93 -6.27 5.57
C ILE A 73 15.70 -5.73 6.32
N CYS A 74 15.37 -6.28 7.49
CA CYS A 74 14.22 -5.83 8.29
C CYS A 74 14.46 -4.45 8.91
N THR A 75 15.64 -4.22 9.47
CA THR A 75 16.02 -2.92 10.06
C THR A 75 16.08 -1.80 9.02
N THR A 76 16.57 -2.08 7.81
CA THR A 76 16.55 -1.11 6.69
C THR A 76 15.12 -0.78 6.23
N LYS A 77 14.20 -1.75 6.20
CA LYS A 77 12.77 -1.49 5.89
C LYS A 77 12.09 -0.63 6.97
N ILE A 78 12.37 -0.88 8.25
CA ILE A 78 11.82 -0.07 9.36
C ILE A 78 12.33 1.37 9.28
N GLN A 79 13.62 1.58 8.99
CA GLN A 79 14.19 2.92 8.80
C GLN A 79 13.57 3.63 7.59
N TYR A 80 13.34 2.91 6.49
CA TYR A 80 12.66 3.45 5.30
C TYR A 80 11.24 3.95 5.60
N ILE A 81 10.46 3.19 6.38
CA ILE A 81 9.11 3.60 6.82
C ILE A 81 9.17 4.85 7.72
N GLN A 82 10.16 4.96 8.62
CA GLN A 82 10.32 6.14 9.48
C GLN A 82 10.63 7.41 8.67
N ILE A 83 11.44 7.30 7.62
CA ILE A 83 11.77 8.40 6.71
C ILE A 83 10.53 8.86 5.92
N LEU A 84 9.76 7.92 5.35
CA LEU A 84 8.50 8.22 4.65
C LEU A 84 7.51 8.98 5.55
N LEU A 85 7.39 8.56 6.82
CA LEU A 85 6.57 9.22 7.83
C LEU A 85 7.03 10.65 8.13
N LEU A 86 8.34 10.93 8.09
CA LEU A 86 8.88 12.28 8.27
C LEU A 86 8.60 13.20 7.08
N HIS A 87 8.60 12.70 5.85
CA HIS A 87 8.23 13.54 4.69
C HIS A 87 6.76 13.86 4.63
N TYR A 88 5.92 12.86 4.94
CA TYR A 88 4.49 13.08 4.99
C TYR A 88 4.15 14.22 5.95
N LYS A 89 4.83 14.26 7.11
CA LYS A 89 4.79 15.40 8.04
C LYS A 89 5.24 16.72 7.39
N ALA A 90 6.39 16.74 6.73
CA ALA A 90 6.89 17.98 6.10
C ALA A 90 5.93 18.52 5.03
N LYS A 91 5.36 17.64 4.19
CA LYS A 91 4.37 17.98 3.16
C LYS A 91 3.11 18.60 3.75
N ASN A 92 2.59 18.01 4.84
CA ASN A 92 1.41 18.55 5.50
C ASN A 92 1.68 19.94 6.11
N ARG A 93 2.89 20.22 6.66
CA ARG A 93 3.25 21.58 7.13
C ARG A 93 3.20 22.62 6.01
N LEU A 94 3.65 22.24 4.81
CA LEU A 94 3.63 23.12 3.66
C LEU A 94 2.20 23.41 3.20
N LEU A 95 1.36 22.37 3.17
CA LEU A 95 -0.04 22.48 2.75
C LEU A 95 -0.84 23.41 3.67
N SER A 96 -0.64 23.30 5.00
CA SER A 96 -1.26 24.20 5.98
C SER A 96 -0.83 25.67 5.78
N LYS A 97 0.46 25.91 5.47
CA LYS A 97 0.97 27.27 5.18
C LYS A 97 0.34 27.86 3.92
N VAL A 98 0.18 27.07 2.87
CA VAL A 98 -0.43 27.50 1.61
C VAL A 98 -1.91 27.86 1.81
N GLN A 99 -2.65 27.06 2.59
CA GLN A 99 -4.04 27.36 2.91
C GLN A 99 -4.19 28.65 3.72
N LEU A 100 -3.27 28.89 4.67
CA LEU A 100 -3.25 30.13 5.45
C LEU A 100 -2.96 31.36 4.56
N MET A 101 -2.05 31.21 3.58
CA MET A 101 -1.75 32.26 2.61
C MET A 101 -2.97 32.57 1.72
N LYS A 102 -3.69 31.55 1.23
CA LYS A 102 -4.91 31.74 0.43
C LYS A 102 -6.00 32.51 1.18
N LYS A 103 -6.26 32.16 2.45
CA LYS A 103 -7.25 32.86 3.28
C LYS A 103 -6.89 34.35 3.50
N LYS A 104 -5.60 34.66 3.65
CA LYS A 104 -5.13 36.06 3.74
C LYS A 104 -5.37 36.81 2.43
N THR A 105 -5.16 36.17 1.28
CA THR A 105 -5.40 36.80 -0.03
C THR A 105 -6.88 37.05 -0.32
N GLU A 106 -7.77 36.15 0.08
CA GLU A 106 -9.23 36.33 -0.06
C GLU A 106 -9.77 37.46 0.82
N GLN A 107 -9.26 37.62 2.05
CA GLN A 107 -9.62 38.75 2.92
C GLN A 107 -9.20 40.11 2.32
N VAL A 108 -8.08 40.17 1.59
CA VAL A 108 -7.63 41.40 0.94
C VAL A 108 -8.52 41.76 -0.27
N ARG A 109 -9.07 40.76 -0.98
CA ARG A 109 -9.98 41.01 -2.12
C ARG A 109 -11.37 41.47 -1.68
N ASN A 110 -11.90 40.93 -0.59
CA ASN A 110 -13.24 41.27 -0.11
C ASN A 110 -13.36 42.69 0.47
N ASN A 111 -12.24 43.39 0.69
CA ASN A 111 -12.24 44.78 1.15
C ASN A 111 -12.31 45.81 0.00
N ASN A 112 -12.20 45.39 -1.28
CA ASN A 112 -12.07 46.32 -2.40
C ASN A 112 -13.27 46.40 -3.36
N ASP A 113 -14.21 45.46 -3.36
CA ASP A 113 -15.30 45.42 -4.34
C ASP A 113 -16.67 45.73 -3.71
N GLY A 114 -16.89 47.01 -3.45
CA GLY A 114 -18.20 47.58 -3.13
C GLY A 114 -18.89 48.18 -4.36
N VAL A 115 -19.21 47.41 -5.40
CA VAL A 115 -20.12 47.84 -6.47
C VAL A 115 -21.05 46.70 -6.91
N LYS A 116 -22.35 46.91 -6.69
CA LYS A 116 -23.48 46.03 -7.06
C LYS A 116 -23.65 45.93 -8.57
N SER A 117 -23.83 44.72 -9.10
CA SER A 117 -24.81 44.49 -10.16
C SER A 117 -25.41 43.08 -10.08
N ASN A 118 -26.75 43.03 -10.10
CA ASN A 118 -27.54 41.81 -10.17
C ASN A 118 -27.66 41.38 -11.64
N LYS A 119 -27.30 40.13 -11.96
CA LYS A 119 -27.87 39.40 -13.10
C LYS A 119 -27.67 37.89 -12.94
N LEU A 120 -28.79 37.17 -12.96
CA LEU A 120 -28.90 35.71 -13.02
C LEU A 120 -28.07 35.13 -14.16
N LYS A 121 -27.32 34.06 -13.88
CA LYS A 121 -26.73 33.18 -14.90
C LYS A 121 -26.89 31.70 -14.54
N LYS A 122 -27.13 30.97 -15.62
CA LYS A 122 -27.37 29.54 -15.83
C LYS A 122 -26.23 28.67 -15.25
N GLU A 123 -26.58 27.52 -14.66
CA GLU A 123 -25.62 26.49 -14.26
C GLU A 123 -24.95 25.91 -15.51
N GLU A 124 -23.68 26.27 -15.70
CA GLU A 124 -22.74 25.51 -16.53
C GLU A 124 -22.11 24.44 -15.65
N GLU A 125 -22.37 23.18 -15.97
CA GLU A 125 -21.63 22.05 -15.42
C GLU A 125 -20.20 22.11 -15.98
N LYS A 126 -19.32 22.84 -15.29
CA LYS A 126 -17.89 22.85 -15.56
C LYS A 126 -17.31 21.55 -15.02
N ALA A 127 -16.89 20.67 -15.93
CA ALA A 127 -15.96 19.61 -15.58
C ALA A 127 -14.66 20.26 -15.05
N GLU A 128 -14.51 20.34 -13.73
CA GLU A 128 -13.24 20.66 -13.11
C GLU A 128 -12.25 19.54 -13.45
N ILE A 129 -11.44 19.74 -14.48
CA ILE A 129 -10.19 19.00 -14.65
C ILE A 129 -9.32 19.42 -13.46
N GLY A 130 -9.36 18.63 -12.39
CA GLY A 130 -8.60 18.90 -11.18
C GLY A 130 -7.12 19.04 -11.50
N GLU A 131 -6.55 20.23 -11.27
CA GLU A 131 -5.11 20.43 -11.25
C GLU A 131 -4.50 19.51 -10.17
N THR A 132 -3.85 18.43 -10.60
CA THR A 132 -3.10 17.57 -9.70
C THR A 132 -1.83 18.30 -9.28
N LYS A 133 -1.68 18.58 -7.98
CA LYS A 133 -0.43 19.16 -7.45
C LYS A 133 0.71 18.16 -7.60
N THR A 134 1.62 18.44 -8.52
CA THR A 134 2.83 17.65 -8.82
C THR A 134 3.82 17.66 -7.66
N GLY A 135 4.26 16.47 -7.24
CA GLY A 135 5.42 16.30 -6.36
C GLY A 135 5.41 14.97 -5.60
N ILE A 136 6.16 13.99 -6.11
CA ILE A 136 6.62 12.83 -5.34
C ILE A 136 7.99 13.23 -4.76
N ASN A 137 8.10 13.38 -3.44
CA ASN A 137 9.35 13.70 -2.76
C ASN A 137 10.01 12.42 -2.23
N LEU A 138 11.05 11.95 -2.91
CA LEU A 138 11.78 10.70 -2.60
C LEU A 138 13.01 10.97 -1.71
N GLN A 139 12.89 11.54 -0.50
CA GLN A 139 14.08 11.73 0.38
C GLN A 139 14.44 10.44 1.17
N GLY A 140 14.85 9.37 0.52
CA GLY A 140 15.52 8.26 1.22
C GLY A 140 16.92 8.68 1.65
N TYR A 141 17.08 9.36 2.79
CA TYR A 141 18.40 9.85 3.24
C TYR A 141 18.98 8.97 4.36
N CYS A 142 20.07 8.27 4.05
CA CYS A 142 21.01 7.76 5.05
C CYS A 142 22.39 8.36 4.74
N THR A 143 22.92 9.19 5.64
CA THR A 143 24.25 9.81 5.51
C THR A 143 25.40 8.87 5.77
N ASN A 144 25.11 7.71 6.36
CA ASN A 144 26.13 6.74 6.69
C ASN A 144 26.65 6.12 5.38
N VAL A 145 27.89 6.45 5.03
CA VAL A 145 28.60 5.95 3.84
C VAL A 145 28.71 4.42 3.81
N ASP A 146 28.53 3.76 4.95
CA ASP A 146 28.56 2.30 5.06
C ASP A 146 27.17 1.65 4.99
N CYS A 147 26.10 2.44 4.99
CA CYS A 147 24.74 1.91 4.88
C CYS A 147 24.46 1.40 3.46
N LEU A 148 24.02 0.15 3.30
CA LEU A 148 23.63 -0.39 1.99
C LEU A 148 22.54 0.46 1.30
N ALA A 149 21.65 1.09 2.06
CA ALA A 149 20.63 1.99 1.52
C ALA A 149 21.22 3.30 0.95
N SER A 150 22.39 3.74 1.41
CA SER A 150 23.13 4.89 0.83
C SER A 150 23.97 4.51 -0.39
N LYS A 151 24.05 3.22 -0.72
CA LYS A 151 24.71 2.70 -1.94
C LYS A 151 23.71 2.17 -2.98
N ALA A 152 22.45 1.95 -2.58
CA ALA A 152 21.41 1.42 -3.46
C ALA A 152 20.93 2.46 -4.48
N LYS A 153 20.96 2.09 -5.77
CA LYS A 153 20.23 2.81 -6.81
C LYS A 153 18.75 2.49 -6.66
N LEU A 154 17.96 3.44 -6.17
CA LEU A 154 16.51 3.29 -6.11
C LEU A 154 15.92 3.62 -7.49
N PRO A 155 15.25 2.67 -8.17
CA PRO A 155 14.51 2.97 -9.38
C PRO A 155 13.20 3.67 -9.02
N ALA A 156 12.96 4.86 -9.57
CA ALA A 156 11.62 5.41 -9.67
C ALA A 156 11.02 5.08 -11.03
N MET A 157 9.78 4.62 -11.03
CA MET A 157 9.05 4.25 -12.24
C MET A 157 7.89 5.21 -12.44
N ILE A 158 7.80 5.79 -13.63
CA ILE A 158 6.71 6.69 -14.04
C ILE A 158 6.00 6.04 -15.21
N PHE A 159 4.68 5.97 -15.13
CA PHE A 159 3.83 5.41 -16.18
C PHE A 159 3.02 6.49 -16.89
N ASN A 160 2.92 6.36 -18.21
CA ASN A 160 1.93 7.01 -19.08
C ASN A 160 1.85 8.54 -18.96
N SER A 161 2.91 9.19 -18.50
CA SER A 161 2.91 10.63 -18.24
C SER A 161 4.07 11.29 -18.96
N GLU A 162 3.78 12.39 -19.66
CA GLU A 162 4.82 13.39 -19.92
C GLU A 162 5.27 13.92 -18.57
N HIS A 163 6.57 13.94 -18.33
CA HIS A 163 7.07 14.38 -17.04
C HIS A 163 8.39 15.11 -17.17
N ILE A 164 8.63 15.96 -16.18
CA ILE A 164 9.91 16.62 -15.96
C ILE A 164 10.49 16.07 -14.68
N THR A 165 11.74 15.62 -14.74
CA THR A 165 12.52 15.33 -13.55
C THR A 165 13.63 16.37 -13.42
N ASN A 166 13.74 16.98 -12.24
CA ASN A 166 14.81 17.90 -11.89
C ASN A 166 15.55 17.32 -10.69
N ALA A 167 16.87 17.27 -10.75
CA ALA A 167 17.71 16.95 -9.60
C ALA A 167 18.40 18.22 -9.09
N ASN A 168 18.64 18.34 -7.79
CA ASN A 168 19.25 19.55 -7.24
C ASN A 168 20.72 19.75 -7.68
N ASP A 169 21.46 18.68 -8.00
CA ASP A 169 22.83 18.76 -8.52
C ASP A 169 22.89 19.03 -10.03
N ASN A 170 21.76 18.89 -10.73
CA ASN A 170 21.70 19.00 -12.17
C ASN A 170 20.48 19.83 -12.57
N PRO A 171 20.65 21.14 -12.85
CA PRO A 171 19.54 22.02 -13.21
C PRO A 171 18.93 21.67 -14.58
N ILE A 172 19.56 20.75 -15.34
CA ILE A 172 19.05 20.26 -16.61
C ILE A 172 17.85 19.35 -16.34
N SER A 173 16.67 19.87 -16.63
CA SER A 173 15.42 19.12 -16.57
C SER A 173 15.44 18.01 -17.62
N VAL A 174 15.30 16.75 -17.20
CA VAL A 174 15.06 15.66 -18.14
C VAL A 174 13.57 15.65 -18.45
N LYS A 175 13.24 15.95 -19.71
CA LYS A 175 11.90 15.75 -20.26
C LYS A 175 11.86 14.37 -20.87
N ASP A 176 10.92 13.56 -20.39
CA ASP A 176 10.71 12.24 -20.92
C ASP A 176 9.21 11.97 -21.10
N ASN A 177 8.91 11.11 -22.07
CA ASN A 177 7.60 10.77 -22.57
C ASN A 177 7.41 9.26 -22.76
N HIS A 178 8.32 8.42 -22.26
CA HIS A 178 8.16 6.97 -22.31
C HIS A 178 6.94 6.50 -21.50
N TYR A 179 6.26 5.45 -22.01
CA TYR A 179 5.18 4.72 -21.33
C TYR A 179 5.62 4.23 -19.94
N GLN A 180 6.88 3.83 -19.83
CA GLN A 180 7.52 3.43 -18.59
C GLN A 180 8.97 3.92 -18.61
N CYS A 181 9.34 4.79 -17.68
CA CYS A 181 10.72 5.23 -17.53
C CYS A 181 11.26 4.90 -16.13
N PHE A 182 12.52 4.47 -16.08
CA PHE A 182 13.25 4.19 -14.86
C PHE A 182 14.30 5.26 -14.60
N TYR A 183 14.19 5.93 -13.46
CA TYR A 183 15.17 6.89 -13.00
C TYR A 183 16.06 6.28 -11.93
N SER A 184 17.37 6.36 -12.15
CA SER A 184 18.36 6.09 -11.11
C SER A 184 18.43 7.28 -10.16
N ILE A 185 17.95 7.09 -8.93
CA ILE A 185 18.04 8.10 -7.88
C ILE A 185 19.39 7.98 -7.21
N LYS A 186 20.18 9.06 -7.21
CA LYS A 186 21.41 9.13 -6.44
C LYS A 186 21.08 9.55 -5.00
N PRO A 187 21.66 8.86 -4.01
CA PRO A 187 21.59 9.27 -2.60
C PRO A 187 22.05 10.72 -2.40
N GLY A 188 21.37 11.43 -1.49
CA GLY A 188 21.75 12.80 -1.10
C GLY A 188 21.29 13.92 -2.03
N LEU A 189 20.59 13.61 -3.12
CA LEU A 189 19.98 14.61 -4.00
C LEU A 189 18.48 14.72 -3.76
N PHE A 190 17.96 15.92 -4.01
CA PHE A 190 16.52 16.14 -4.10
C PHE A 190 16.08 16.03 -5.55
N TYR A 191 15.05 15.23 -5.79
CA TYR A 191 14.41 15.09 -7.08
C TYR A 191 13.02 15.70 -7.02
N GLU A 192 12.72 16.58 -7.97
CA GLU A 192 11.37 17.07 -8.21
C GLU A 192 10.85 16.42 -9.48
N ILE A 193 9.77 15.65 -9.35
CA ILE A 193 9.08 15.03 -10.48
C ILE A 193 7.76 15.78 -10.70
N LYS A 194 7.63 16.38 -11.89
CA LYS A 194 6.42 17.06 -12.34
C LYS A 194 5.81 16.30 -13.51
N ALA A 195 4.78 15.50 -13.21
CA ALA A 195 3.89 14.94 -14.22
C ALA A 195 3.06 16.07 -14.84
N LYS A 196 3.07 16.21 -16.17
CA LYS A 196 2.29 17.25 -16.86
C LYS A 196 0.93 16.75 -17.28
N LYS A 197 0.93 15.72 -18.12
CA LYS A 197 -0.26 15.15 -18.74
C LYS A 197 -0.06 13.66 -18.93
N ILE A 198 -1.13 12.91 -18.70
CA ILE A 198 -1.19 11.51 -19.11
C ILE A 198 -1.47 11.49 -20.61
N ARG A 199 -0.69 10.74 -21.38
CA ARG A 199 -0.82 10.63 -22.84
C ARG A 199 -0.61 9.20 -23.32
N GLN A 200 -1.31 8.83 -24.39
CA GLN A 200 -1.19 7.51 -25.04
C GLN A 200 0.04 7.42 -25.99
N TYR A 201 0.50 8.56 -26.55
CA TYR A 201 1.58 8.66 -27.55
C TYR A 201 1.33 7.85 -28.83
N GLU A 202 0.11 7.94 -29.31
CA GLU A 202 -0.31 7.35 -30.58
C GLU A 202 0.10 8.25 -31.74
N THR A 203 0.44 7.63 -32.87
CA THR A 203 0.89 8.36 -34.07
C THR A 203 -0.26 8.93 -34.88
N ASN A 204 -1.43 8.29 -34.78
CA ASN A 204 -2.69 8.69 -35.40
C ASN A 204 -3.87 7.96 -34.73
N LEU A 205 -5.09 8.26 -35.15
CA LEU A 205 -6.31 7.64 -34.60
C LEU A 205 -6.39 6.13 -34.87
N GLU A 206 -5.89 5.66 -36.01
CA GLU A 206 -5.93 4.24 -36.36
C GLU A 206 -4.99 3.42 -35.45
N ASP A 207 -3.80 3.94 -35.17
CA ASP A 207 -2.86 3.35 -34.20
C ASP A 207 -3.51 3.25 -32.80
N LEU A 208 -4.18 4.33 -32.36
CA LEU A 208 -4.90 4.38 -31.09
C LEU A 208 -6.02 3.33 -31.00
N ILE A 209 -6.82 3.17 -32.07
CA ILE A 209 -7.88 2.17 -32.14
C ILE A 209 -7.26 0.78 -32.10
N ARG A 210 -6.30 0.49 -32.98
CA ARG A 210 -5.62 -0.81 -33.08
C ARG A 210 -5.02 -1.24 -31.73
N ARG A 211 -4.28 -0.37 -31.05
CA ARG A 211 -3.71 -0.70 -29.73
C ARG A 211 -4.78 -0.92 -28.67
N SER A 212 -5.89 -0.20 -28.74
CA SER A 212 -7.03 -0.43 -27.85
C SER A 212 -7.70 -1.79 -28.13
N GLU A 213 -7.73 -2.23 -29.38
CA GLU A 213 -8.22 -3.57 -29.75
C GLU A 213 -7.29 -4.65 -29.21
N ASP A 214 -5.99 -4.51 -29.47
CA ASP A 214 -4.92 -5.40 -29.00
C ASP A 214 -4.96 -5.53 -27.47
N ALA A 215 -5.10 -4.40 -26.74
CA ALA A 215 -5.22 -4.40 -25.29
C ALA A 215 -6.49 -5.12 -24.80
N MET A 216 -7.63 -4.96 -25.49
CA MET A 216 -8.88 -5.62 -25.11
C MET A 216 -8.87 -7.14 -25.37
N VAL A 217 -7.94 -7.64 -26.19
CA VAL A 217 -7.72 -9.09 -26.43
C VAL A 217 -6.44 -9.61 -25.78
N SER A 218 -5.77 -8.79 -24.96
CA SER A 218 -4.53 -9.18 -24.31
C SER A 218 -4.75 -10.28 -23.28
N ASN A 219 -3.70 -11.06 -23.02
CA ASN A 219 -3.74 -12.12 -22.01
C ASN A 219 -4.05 -11.57 -20.62
N GLU A 220 -3.65 -10.34 -20.30
CA GLU A 220 -3.96 -9.67 -19.03
C GLU A 220 -5.46 -9.48 -18.86
N ILE A 221 -6.16 -8.94 -19.86
CA ILE A 221 -7.62 -8.76 -19.81
C ILE A 221 -8.34 -10.12 -19.83
N ILE A 222 -7.88 -11.07 -20.64
CA ILE A 222 -8.45 -12.42 -20.68
C ILE A 222 -8.33 -13.11 -19.30
N ASN A 223 -7.15 -13.03 -18.67
CA ASN A 223 -6.91 -13.60 -17.35
C ASN A 223 -7.74 -12.91 -16.27
N LEU A 224 -7.84 -11.57 -16.29
CA LEU A 224 -8.69 -10.81 -15.38
C LEU A 224 -10.16 -11.21 -15.51
N VAL A 225 -10.67 -11.31 -16.73
CA VAL A 225 -12.05 -11.74 -17.01
C VAL A 225 -12.28 -13.17 -16.52
N SER A 226 -11.34 -14.08 -16.81
CA SER A 226 -11.38 -15.47 -16.34
C SER A 226 -11.40 -15.54 -14.81
N GLU A 227 -10.56 -14.76 -14.13
CA GLU A 227 -10.51 -14.71 -12.68
C GLU A 227 -11.82 -14.19 -12.09
N LEU A 228 -12.41 -13.13 -12.66
CA LEU A 228 -13.72 -12.62 -12.24
C LEU A 228 -14.83 -13.65 -12.43
N GLN A 229 -14.82 -14.38 -13.55
CA GLN A 229 -15.83 -15.39 -13.88
C GLN A 229 -15.81 -16.58 -12.92
N LYS A 230 -14.65 -16.94 -12.32
CA LYS A 230 -14.56 -17.97 -11.27
C LYS A 230 -15.46 -17.67 -10.06
N TYR A 231 -15.74 -16.39 -9.79
CA TYR A 231 -16.60 -15.95 -8.68
C TYR A 231 -18.04 -15.65 -9.16
N LEU A 232 -18.44 -16.15 -10.32
CA LEU A 232 -19.76 -15.93 -10.93
C LEU A 232 -20.08 -14.44 -11.14
N ILE A 233 -19.06 -13.65 -11.45
CA ILE A 233 -19.17 -12.22 -11.75
C ILE A 233 -19.28 -12.06 -13.26
N THR A 234 -20.34 -11.39 -13.70
CA THR A 234 -20.59 -11.19 -15.13
C THR A 234 -19.76 -10.02 -15.63
N VAL A 235 -18.92 -10.27 -16.64
CA VAL A 235 -18.21 -9.24 -17.38
C VAL A 235 -18.82 -9.10 -18.76
N VAL A 236 -19.40 -7.94 -19.04
CA VAL A 236 -19.98 -7.58 -20.34
C VAL A 236 -18.93 -6.86 -21.15
N LYS A 237 -18.36 -7.56 -22.14
CA LYS A 237 -17.47 -6.98 -23.14
C LYS A 237 -18.31 -6.60 -24.37
N PRO A 238 -18.33 -5.33 -24.80
CA PRO A 238 -18.98 -4.96 -26.05
C PRO A 238 -18.28 -5.68 -27.22
N PRO A 239 -19.03 -6.13 -28.25
CA PRO A 239 -18.48 -6.93 -29.34
C PRO A 239 -17.52 -6.13 -30.24
N LYS A 240 -17.64 -4.80 -30.23
CA LYS A 240 -16.77 -3.87 -30.93
C LYS A 240 -16.34 -2.77 -29.97
N LEU A 241 -15.20 -2.15 -30.24
CA LEU A 241 -14.80 -0.90 -29.59
C LEU A 241 -15.84 0.20 -29.84
N LYS A 242 -15.64 1.34 -29.18
CA LYS A 242 -16.42 2.55 -29.42
C LYS A 242 -16.41 2.88 -30.92
N ASP A 243 -17.60 3.13 -31.47
CA ASP A 243 -17.82 3.52 -32.87
C ASP A 243 -16.87 4.68 -33.26
N SER A 244 -16.23 4.59 -34.43
CA SER A 244 -15.22 5.55 -34.88
C SER A 244 -15.77 6.97 -35.03
N VAL A 245 -17.03 7.12 -35.46
CA VAL A 245 -17.70 8.43 -35.57
C VAL A 245 -17.87 9.03 -34.18
N ARG A 246 -18.37 8.23 -33.23
CA ARG A 246 -18.58 8.67 -31.84
C ARG A 246 -17.25 8.95 -31.12
N LEU A 247 -16.20 8.19 -31.42
CA LEU A 247 -14.86 8.42 -30.90
C LEU A 247 -14.29 9.74 -31.42
N LEU A 248 -14.43 10.03 -32.72
CA LEU A 248 -14.01 11.29 -33.34
C LEU A 248 -14.75 12.49 -32.75
N GLU A 249 -16.07 12.39 -32.58
CA GLU A 249 -16.88 13.42 -31.92
C GLU A 249 -16.38 13.68 -30.49
N LYS A 250 -16.14 12.61 -29.73
CA LYS A 250 -15.60 12.72 -28.37
C LYS A 250 -14.22 13.38 -28.33
N ILE A 251 -13.31 12.96 -29.21
CA ILE A 251 -11.97 13.55 -29.35
C ILE A 251 -12.08 15.06 -29.62
N LYS A 252 -12.98 15.44 -30.53
CA LYS A 252 -13.18 16.84 -30.89
C LYS A 252 -13.79 17.67 -29.76
N CYS A 253 -14.85 17.16 -29.13
CA CYS A 253 -15.61 17.90 -28.11
C CYS A 253 -14.92 17.93 -26.74
N ASP A 254 -14.43 16.78 -26.26
CA ASP A 254 -13.94 16.63 -24.88
C ASP A 254 -12.45 16.91 -24.78
N TYR A 255 -11.70 16.70 -25.87
CA TYR A 255 -10.23 16.72 -25.87
C TYR A 255 -9.64 17.71 -26.87
N ASN A 256 -10.44 18.63 -27.43
CA ASN A 256 -10.02 19.64 -28.40
C ASN A 256 -9.24 19.05 -29.60
N GLY A 257 -9.60 17.85 -30.04
CA GLY A 257 -8.92 17.17 -31.14
C GLY A 257 -7.71 16.33 -30.74
N ASP A 258 -7.26 16.36 -29.48
CA ASP A 258 -6.08 15.62 -29.02
C ASP A 258 -6.44 14.19 -28.62
N TYR A 259 -6.37 13.27 -29.58
CA TYR A 259 -6.68 11.85 -29.36
C TYR A 259 -5.75 11.17 -28.34
N ASN A 260 -4.57 11.73 -28.05
CA ASN A 260 -3.66 11.20 -27.04
C ASN A 260 -4.20 11.30 -25.61
N GLN A 261 -5.29 12.01 -25.39
CA GLN A 261 -5.93 12.15 -24.08
C GLN A 261 -7.14 11.21 -23.90
N VAL A 262 -7.43 10.35 -24.88
CA VAL A 262 -8.54 9.39 -24.80
C VAL A 262 -8.05 8.07 -24.21
N PHE A 263 -8.69 7.64 -23.11
CA PHE A 263 -8.36 6.39 -22.41
C PHE A 263 -9.52 5.37 -22.40
N ASP A 264 -10.74 5.78 -22.76
CA ASP A 264 -11.96 4.97 -22.65
C ASP A 264 -12.44 4.40 -24.00
N ILE A 265 -11.51 3.92 -24.82
CA ILE A 265 -11.80 3.33 -26.14
C ILE A 265 -12.20 1.87 -25.98
N GLY A 266 -11.31 1.09 -25.36
CA GLY A 266 -11.60 -0.24 -24.83
C GLY A 266 -12.27 -0.14 -23.47
N ARG A 267 -13.47 -0.69 -23.33
CA ARG A 267 -14.16 -0.79 -22.05
C ARG A 267 -14.89 -2.12 -21.94
N PHE A 268 -14.96 -2.66 -20.74
CA PHE A 268 -15.89 -3.72 -20.37
C PHE A 268 -16.61 -3.30 -19.09
N THR A 269 -17.79 -3.86 -18.87
CA THR A 269 -18.61 -3.56 -17.69
C THR A 269 -18.63 -4.78 -16.78
N ILE A 270 -18.31 -4.59 -15.50
CA ILE A 270 -18.43 -5.64 -14.49
C ILE A 270 -19.75 -5.45 -13.76
N LEU A 271 -20.61 -6.46 -13.79
CA LEU A 271 -21.91 -6.44 -13.11
C LEU A 271 -21.81 -7.18 -11.77
N CYS A 272 -22.11 -6.47 -10.69
CA CYS A 272 -22.16 -7.00 -9.34
C CYS A 272 -23.60 -6.91 -8.83
N ASP A 273 -24.26 -8.05 -8.65
CA ASP A 273 -25.64 -8.12 -8.14
C ASP A 273 -25.73 -8.01 -6.61
N ASN A 274 -24.59 -8.07 -5.90
CA ASN A 274 -24.52 -7.95 -4.45
C ASN A 274 -23.17 -7.37 -3.98
N ALA A 275 -23.15 -6.94 -2.71
CA ALA A 275 -21.98 -6.32 -2.08
C ALA A 275 -20.77 -7.26 -2.02
N THR A 276 -20.97 -8.57 -1.83
CA THR A 276 -19.89 -9.56 -1.79
C THR A 276 -19.15 -9.64 -3.12
N LYS A 277 -19.86 -9.68 -4.26
CA LYS A 277 -19.23 -9.66 -5.59
C LYS A 277 -18.45 -8.39 -5.85
N LEU A 278 -18.98 -7.23 -5.43
CA LEU A 278 -18.26 -5.95 -5.53
C LEU A 278 -16.96 -5.97 -4.71
N GLN A 279 -17.00 -6.46 -3.46
CA GLN A 279 -15.81 -6.60 -2.62
C GLN A 279 -14.78 -7.57 -3.23
N THR A 280 -15.24 -8.66 -3.84
CA THR A 280 -14.38 -9.60 -4.56
C THR A 280 -13.71 -8.94 -5.76
N VAL A 281 -14.44 -8.15 -6.57
CA VAL A 281 -13.87 -7.38 -7.69
C VAL A 281 -12.80 -6.44 -7.19
N VAL A 282 -13.10 -5.64 -6.17
CA VAL A 282 -12.14 -4.73 -5.55
C VAL A 282 -10.90 -5.51 -5.10
N THR A 283 -11.10 -6.67 -4.46
CA THR A 283 -10.00 -7.52 -4.01
C THR A 283 -9.16 -8.06 -5.17
N ILE A 284 -9.76 -8.49 -6.28
CA ILE A 284 -9.04 -8.99 -7.47
C ILE A 284 -8.23 -7.86 -8.11
N PHE A 285 -8.85 -6.71 -8.37
CA PHE A 285 -8.17 -5.55 -8.94
C PHE A 285 -7.03 -5.05 -8.06
N LEU A 286 -7.20 -5.11 -6.74
CA LEU A 286 -6.15 -4.76 -5.81
C LEU A 286 -5.08 -5.84 -5.73
N LYS A 287 -5.41 -7.13 -5.79
CA LYS A 287 -4.42 -8.23 -5.85
C LYS A 287 -3.48 -8.09 -7.05
N ASP A 288 -4.03 -7.76 -8.23
CA ASP A 288 -3.27 -7.63 -9.47
C ASP A 288 -2.50 -6.30 -9.55
N ASN A 289 -3.02 -5.22 -8.97
CA ASN A 289 -2.33 -3.92 -8.91
C ASN A 289 -1.36 -3.77 -7.72
N GLN A 290 -1.43 -4.65 -6.72
CA GLN A 290 -0.44 -4.97 -5.67
C GLN A 290 -1.15 -5.62 -4.46
N ARG A 291 -0.65 -6.79 -4.03
CA ARG A 291 -0.84 -7.54 -2.75
C ARG A 291 -1.15 -6.79 -1.40
N HIS A 292 -1.52 -5.52 -1.30
CA HIS A 292 -1.49 -4.77 -0.03
C HIS A 292 -2.66 -3.82 0.34
N ILE A 293 -3.73 -3.64 -0.44
CA ILE A 293 -4.51 -2.37 -0.31
C ILE A 293 -5.81 -2.43 0.53
N THR A 294 -6.47 -3.57 0.74
CA THR A 294 -7.80 -3.57 1.41
C THR A 294 -7.74 -3.37 2.93
N ASP A 295 -6.91 -4.10 3.67
CA ASP A 295 -6.70 -3.88 5.11
C ASP A 295 -6.03 -2.51 5.39
N PHE A 296 -5.34 -1.97 4.40
CA PHE A 296 -4.68 -0.68 4.46
C PHE A 296 -5.67 0.48 4.46
N THR A 297 -6.88 0.35 3.89
CA THR A 297 -7.77 1.52 3.69
C THR A 297 -8.47 1.95 4.98
N ILE A 298 -8.96 1.00 5.78
CA ILE A 298 -9.54 1.27 7.11
C ILE A 298 -8.45 1.82 8.04
N LEU A 299 -7.27 1.22 8.00
CA LEU A 299 -6.15 1.69 8.82
C LEU A 299 -5.65 3.05 8.34
N ASN A 300 -5.52 3.29 7.03
CA ASN A 300 -5.13 4.57 6.43
C ASN A 300 -6.15 5.68 6.73
N CYS A 301 -7.44 5.34 6.83
CA CYS A 301 -8.46 6.26 7.32
C CYS A 301 -8.26 6.59 8.82
N MET A 302 -7.92 5.61 9.67
CA MET A 302 -7.49 5.86 11.05
C MET A 302 -6.22 6.75 11.10
N PHE A 303 -5.24 6.49 10.22
CA PHE A 303 -3.98 7.24 10.11
C PHE A 303 -4.18 8.70 9.68
N GLN A 304 -5.01 8.96 8.67
CA GLN A 304 -5.28 10.30 8.17
C GLN A 304 -5.99 11.14 9.22
N ASN A 305 -6.99 10.56 9.91
CA ASN A 305 -7.73 11.26 10.96
C ASN A 305 -6.85 11.56 12.19
N MET A 306 -6.05 10.60 12.65
CA MET A 306 -5.14 10.82 13.78
C MET A 306 -4.02 11.83 13.45
N THR A 307 -3.45 11.77 12.25
CA THR A 307 -2.37 12.68 11.85
C THR A 307 -2.86 14.10 11.63
N HIS A 308 -4.05 14.27 11.03
CA HIS A 308 -4.68 15.58 10.84
C HIS A 308 -5.00 16.26 12.17
N LEU A 309 -5.61 15.52 13.11
CA LEU A 309 -5.96 16.01 14.45
C LEU A 309 -4.74 16.51 15.24
N PHE A 310 -3.60 15.83 15.14
CA PHE A 310 -2.36 16.24 15.82
C PHE A 310 -1.64 17.42 15.18
N TYR A 311 -1.88 17.69 13.89
CA TYR A 311 -1.17 18.72 13.14
C TYR A 311 -1.62 20.14 13.48
N GLU A 312 -2.89 20.31 13.87
CA GLU A 312 -3.46 21.63 14.17
C GLU A 312 -3.01 22.21 15.52
N HIS A 313 -2.47 21.42 16.45
CA HIS A 313 -2.22 21.85 17.83
C HIS A 313 -0.80 21.45 18.31
N GLY A 314 0.15 22.40 18.27
CA GLY A 314 1.59 22.17 18.39
C GLY A 314 2.20 22.11 19.80
N ASN A 315 1.54 21.50 20.80
CA ASN A 315 2.02 21.53 22.19
C ASN A 315 2.89 20.30 22.59
N GLN A 316 3.73 20.40 23.62
CA GLN A 316 4.73 19.36 23.99
C GLN A 316 4.10 18.03 24.46
N ILE A 317 2.95 18.10 25.14
CA ILE A 317 2.13 16.93 25.53
C ILE A 317 1.66 16.17 24.27
N ILE A 318 1.35 16.90 23.22
CA ILE A 318 0.87 16.36 21.94
C ILE A 318 1.99 15.61 21.23
N ARG A 319 3.24 16.09 21.31
CA ARG A 319 4.41 15.36 20.77
C ARG A 319 4.62 13.98 21.40
N ARG A 320 4.42 13.84 22.72
CA ARG A 320 4.55 12.54 23.41
C ARG A 320 3.45 11.56 22.95
N LYS A 321 2.20 12.01 22.89
CA LYS A 321 1.08 11.20 22.39
C LYS A 321 1.20 10.87 20.91
N PHE A 322 1.80 11.76 20.13
CA PHE A 322 2.14 11.53 18.73
C PHE A 322 3.21 10.43 18.56
N LYS A 323 4.29 10.47 19.35
CA LYS A 323 5.32 9.42 19.34
C LYS A 323 4.71 8.05 19.69
N ALA A 324 3.92 8.00 20.75
CA ALA A 324 3.19 6.80 21.15
C ALA A 324 2.24 6.29 20.07
N SER A 325 1.52 7.19 19.41
CA SER A 325 0.66 6.84 18.28
C SER A 325 1.47 6.19 17.17
N ASN A 326 2.61 6.77 16.78
CA ASN A 326 3.49 6.19 15.77
C ASN A 326 4.00 4.79 16.15
N GLU A 327 4.38 4.58 17.42
CA GLU A 327 4.82 3.27 17.91
C GLU A 327 3.70 2.22 17.85
N THR A 328 2.49 2.59 18.29
CA THR A 328 1.29 1.74 18.19
C THR A 328 1.01 1.38 16.73
N LEU A 329 1.13 2.35 15.83
CA LEU A 329 0.89 2.15 14.40
C LEU A 329 1.94 1.22 13.76
N THR A 330 3.22 1.35 14.14
CA THR A 330 4.25 0.39 13.72
C THR A 330 3.90 -1.03 14.18
N LYS A 331 3.43 -1.21 15.41
CA LYS A 331 3.01 -2.53 15.91
C LYS A 331 1.83 -3.09 15.11
N ILE A 332 0.84 -2.27 14.78
CA ILE A 332 -0.30 -2.69 13.94
C ILE A 332 0.18 -3.08 12.53
N ASN A 333 1.02 -2.26 11.90
CA ASN A 333 1.59 -2.57 10.59
C ASN A 333 2.40 -3.86 10.61
N ASN A 334 3.15 -4.12 11.69
CA ASN A 334 3.91 -5.37 11.81
C ASN A 334 2.98 -6.59 11.87
N VAL A 335 1.80 -6.48 12.51
CA VAL A 335 0.79 -7.56 12.51
C VAL A 335 0.16 -7.75 11.13
N ILE A 336 -0.18 -6.66 10.44
CA ILE A 336 -0.83 -6.72 9.13
C ILE A 336 0.11 -7.28 8.07
N CYS A 337 1.32 -6.73 7.99
CA CYS A 337 2.35 -7.09 7.03
C CYS A 337 3.07 -8.40 7.36
N GLU A 338 2.67 -9.12 8.41
CA GLU A 338 3.30 -10.38 8.86
C GLU A 338 4.79 -10.22 9.17
N TRP A 339 5.18 -9.04 9.68
CA TRP A 339 6.53 -8.82 10.21
C TRP A 339 6.65 -9.31 11.66
N ILE A 340 5.53 -9.57 12.31
CA ILE A 340 5.45 -10.45 13.48
C ILE A 340 5.10 -11.84 12.96
N ASP A 341 5.84 -12.84 13.41
CA ASP A 341 5.56 -14.24 13.13
C ASP A 341 4.17 -14.67 13.65
N ASP A 342 3.64 -15.76 13.11
CA ASP A 342 2.31 -16.26 13.50
C ASP A 342 2.22 -16.55 15.00
N LYS A 343 3.32 -16.99 15.62
CA LYS A 343 3.44 -17.22 17.06
C LYS A 343 3.29 -15.93 17.86
N GLY A 344 3.92 -14.85 17.44
CA GLY A 344 3.81 -13.53 18.05
C GLY A 344 2.42 -12.92 17.87
N ILE A 345 1.82 -13.06 16.68
CA ILE A 345 0.43 -12.64 16.44
C ILE A 345 -0.52 -13.44 17.33
N GLN A 346 -0.34 -14.76 17.44
CA GLN A 346 -1.13 -15.62 18.30
C GLN A 346 -0.97 -15.24 19.78
N LYS A 347 0.25 -14.94 20.23
CA LYS A 347 0.51 -14.48 21.61
C LYS A 347 -0.23 -13.17 21.90
N LEU A 348 -0.22 -12.22 20.97
CA LEU A 348 -0.99 -10.97 21.08
C LEU A 348 -2.50 -11.26 21.12
N ALA A 349 -2.99 -12.08 20.19
CA ALA A 349 -4.40 -12.44 20.07
C ALA A 349 -4.91 -13.21 21.29
N ASN A 350 -4.09 -14.03 21.95
CA ASN A 350 -4.47 -14.75 23.17
C ASN A 350 -4.79 -13.80 24.33
N ARG A 351 -4.20 -12.59 24.34
CA ARG A 351 -4.53 -11.55 25.32
C ARG A 351 -5.89 -10.91 25.04
N TYR A 352 -6.52 -11.15 23.88
CA TYR A 352 -7.80 -10.52 23.54
C TYR A 352 -8.91 -10.87 24.53
N ARG A 353 -9.02 -12.14 24.95
CA ARG A 353 -10.09 -12.57 25.89
C ARG A 353 -10.07 -11.79 27.19
N SER A 354 -8.90 -11.66 27.82
CA SER A 354 -8.78 -10.91 29.08
C SER A 354 -9.14 -9.43 28.93
N HIS A 355 -8.95 -8.84 27.75
CA HIS A 355 -9.36 -7.46 27.47
C HIS A 355 -10.85 -7.33 27.12
N LEU A 356 -11.46 -8.37 26.56
CA LEU A 356 -12.90 -8.41 26.28
C LEU A 356 -13.70 -8.52 27.58
N ASP A 357 -13.28 -9.40 28.50
CA ASP A 357 -13.98 -9.67 29.75
C ASP A 357 -14.03 -8.43 30.68
N ILE A 358 -13.03 -7.55 30.58
CA ILE A 358 -12.99 -6.27 31.30
C ILE A 358 -14.00 -5.26 30.71
N GLY A 359 -14.34 -5.40 29.42
CA GLY A 359 -15.13 -4.43 28.66
C GLY A 359 -14.37 -3.13 28.37
N ILE A 360 -14.80 -2.41 27.32
CA ILE A 360 -14.25 -1.09 27.00
C ILE A 360 -15.03 -0.05 27.81
N LEU A 361 -14.44 0.40 28.92
CA LEU A 361 -15.04 1.49 29.69
C LEU A 361 -14.97 2.81 28.91
N LYS A 362 -16.12 3.49 28.80
CA LYS A 362 -16.17 4.85 28.28
C LYS A 362 -15.49 5.76 29.30
N PRO A 363 -14.46 6.54 28.94
CA PRO A 363 -13.76 7.38 29.89
C PRO A 363 -14.70 8.51 30.34
N PRO A 364 -14.65 8.93 31.61
CA PRO A 364 -15.48 10.04 32.09
C PRO A 364 -15.29 11.33 31.28
N GLN A 365 -14.10 11.58 30.75
CA GLN A 365 -13.85 12.76 29.90
C GLN A 365 -14.59 12.76 28.55
N LEU A 366 -15.18 11.62 28.14
CA LEU A 366 -16.05 11.50 26.95
C LEU A 366 -17.55 11.57 27.28
N SER A 367 -17.93 11.85 28.52
CA SER A 367 -19.34 12.14 28.87
C SER A 367 -19.76 13.59 28.56
N LYS A 368 -18.79 14.42 28.11
CA LYS A 368 -19.01 15.81 27.72
C LYS A 368 -19.88 15.93 26.46
N ASN A 369 -20.48 17.10 26.26
CA ASN A 369 -21.24 17.38 25.05
C ASN A 369 -20.33 17.31 23.80
N GLU A 370 -20.94 17.01 22.65
CA GLU A 370 -20.21 16.82 21.39
C GLU A 370 -19.43 18.08 20.97
N LEU A 371 -19.94 19.27 21.28
CA LEU A 371 -19.28 20.55 21.01
C LEU A 371 -17.97 20.73 21.79
N GLU A 372 -17.93 20.31 23.05
CA GLU A 372 -16.74 20.36 23.90
C GLU A 372 -15.70 19.35 23.45
N ILE A 373 -16.14 18.13 23.11
CA ILE A 373 -15.24 17.13 22.52
C ILE A 373 -14.69 17.68 21.20
N ASN A 374 -15.54 18.32 20.39
CA ASN A 374 -15.14 18.88 19.12
C ASN A 374 -14.16 20.06 19.20
N LYS A 375 -14.05 20.71 20.36
CA LYS A 375 -13.07 21.77 20.63
C LYS A 375 -11.74 21.25 21.15
N ASN A 376 -11.67 20.00 21.62
CA ASN A 376 -10.46 19.43 22.21
C ASN A 376 -9.96 18.23 21.41
N VAL A 377 -8.83 18.39 20.71
CA VAL A 377 -8.18 17.34 19.91
C VAL A 377 -7.98 16.04 20.69
N LEU A 378 -7.55 16.11 21.95
CA LEU A 378 -7.30 14.91 22.74
C LEU A 378 -8.58 14.14 23.05
N LEU A 379 -9.70 14.85 23.26
CA LEU A 379 -11.01 14.23 23.45
C LEU A 379 -11.54 13.64 22.14
N LYS A 380 -11.36 14.31 20.99
CA LYS A 380 -11.70 13.74 19.67
C LYS A 380 -10.96 12.43 19.42
N MET A 381 -9.67 12.39 19.72
CA MET A 381 -8.87 11.18 19.51
C MET A 381 -9.26 10.07 20.48
N ALA A 382 -9.49 10.40 21.74
CA ALA A 382 -10.02 9.46 22.72
C ALA A 382 -11.37 8.89 22.28
N GLN A 383 -12.27 9.74 21.79
CA GLN A 383 -13.59 9.34 21.27
C GLN A 383 -13.45 8.47 20.03
N PHE A 384 -12.61 8.85 19.08
CA PHE A 384 -12.34 8.08 17.88
C PHE A 384 -11.83 6.67 18.24
N VAL A 385 -10.78 6.56 19.05
CA VAL A 385 -10.21 5.26 19.45
C VAL A 385 -11.24 4.42 20.21
N TYR A 386 -12.03 5.04 21.12
CA TYR A 386 -13.11 4.36 21.82
C TYR A 386 -14.16 3.79 20.84
N GLU A 387 -14.66 4.61 19.91
CA GLU A 387 -15.65 4.17 18.92
C GLU A 387 -15.11 3.07 18.00
N GLN A 388 -13.85 3.18 17.59
CA GLN A 388 -13.20 2.15 16.78
C GLN A 388 -13.15 0.83 17.56
N LEU A 389 -12.73 0.85 18.83
CA LEU A 389 -12.70 -0.35 19.68
C LEU A 389 -14.11 -0.95 19.87
N CYS A 390 -15.15 -0.12 20.05
CA CYS A 390 -16.52 -0.59 20.22
C CYS A 390 -17.13 -1.20 18.96
N LYS A 391 -16.79 -0.66 17.78
CA LYS A 391 -17.33 -1.12 16.48
C LYS A 391 -16.46 -2.20 15.84
N PHE A 392 -15.30 -2.54 16.42
CA PHE A 392 -14.36 -3.49 15.86
C PHE A 392 -14.93 -4.91 15.96
N ILE A 393 -15.47 -5.43 14.86
CA ILE A 393 -15.92 -6.82 14.76
C ILE A 393 -14.71 -7.70 14.46
N ILE A 394 -14.42 -8.66 15.34
CA ILE A 394 -13.19 -9.44 15.27
C ILE A 394 -13.46 -10.92 15.05
N GLU A 395 -13.24 -11.36 13.83
CA GLU A 395 -13.37 -12.78 13.47
C GLU A 395 -12.00 -13.47 13.33
N LYS A 396 -10.98 -12.73 12.86
CA LYS A 396 -9.66 -13.27 12.54
C LYS A 396 -8.63 -13.03 13.65
N ILE A 397 -7.64 -13.94 13.76
CA ILE A 397 -6.54 -13.86 14.74
C ILE A 397 -5.77 -12.53 14.63
N LYS A 398 -5.49 -12.05 13.42
CA LYS A 398 -4.85 -10.73 13.22
C LYS A 398 -5.69 -9.59 13.77
N GLY A 399 -7.01 -9.61 13.57
CA GLY A 399 -7.92 -8.62 14.14
C GLY A 399 -7.85 -8.59 15.68
N LYS A 400 -7.76 -9.77 16.32
CA LYS A 400 -7.60 -9.89 17.79
C LYS A 400 -6.30 -9.24 18.26
N ALA A 401 -5.20 -9.48 17.55
CA ALA A 401 -3.91 -8.87 17.87
C ALA A 401 -3.92 -7.33 17.70
N ILE A 402 -4.51 -6.83 16.60
CA ILE A 402 -4.66 -5.38 16.35
C ILE A 402 -5.50 -4.71 17.44
N TYR A 403 -6.62 -5.34 17.83
CA TYR A 403 -7.45 -4.83 18.92
C TYR A 403 -6.69 -4.72 20.23
N VAL A 404 -5.90 -5.74 20.60
CA VAL A 404 -5.08 -5.68 21.82
C VAL A 404 -4.10 -4.52 21.77
N ILE A 405 -3.46 -4.28 20.62
CA ILE A 405 -2.54 -3.13 20.43
C ILE A 405 -3.28 -1.79 20.58
N LEU A 406 -4.46 -1.65 19.99
CA LEU A 406 -5.30 -0.44 20.11
C LEU A 406 -5.81 -0.24 21.53
N TYR A 407 -6.22 -1.31 22.21
CA TYR A 407 -6.69 -1.27 23.59
C TYR A 407 -5.59 -0.87 24.56
N GLU A 408 -4.37 -1.40 24.41
CA GLU A 408 -3.21 -0.98 25.21
C GLU A 408 -2.91 0.51 25.04
N TYR A 409 -2.95 1.00 23.80
CA TYR A 409 -2.81 2.44 23.52
C TYR A 409 -3.91 3.25 24.21
N TYR A 410 -5.17 2.83 24.08
CA TYR A 410 -6.30 3.48 24.70
C TYR A 410 -6.18 3.52 26.23
N LYS A 411 -5.87 2.39 26.86
CA LYS A 411 -5.66 2.29 28.31
C LYS A 411 -4.57 3.25 28.80
N ARG A 412 -3.42 3.27 28.10
CA ARG A 412 -2.26 4.05 28.51
C ARG A 412 -2.42 5.55 28.28
N TYR A 413 -2.99 5.95 27.14
CA TYR A 413 -2.99 7.36 26.71
C TYR A 413 -4.34 8.06 26.83
N THR A 414 -5.42 7.30 27.02
CA THR A 414 -6.78 7.83 27.22
C THR A 414 -7.22 7.67 28.66
N LEU A 415 -7.15 6.46 29.24
CA LEU A 415 -7.56 6.25 30.64
C LEU A 415 -6.51 6.73 31.65
N GLY A 416 -5.26 6.92 31.22
CA GLY A 416 -4.18 7.37 32.09
C GLY A 416 -3.70 6.29 33.08
N CYS A 417 -4.10 5.03 32.88
CA CYS A 417 -3.59 3.92 33.68
C CYS A 417 -2.10 3.74 33.38
N LYS A 418 -1.25 3.97 34.38
CA LYS A 418 0.16 3.58 34.29
C LYS A 418 0.24 2.05 34.41
N GLU A 419 1.13 1.44 33.63
CA GLU A 419 1.52 0.04 33.86
C GLU A 419 2.27 0.00 35.18
N ASN A 420 1.77 -0.78 36.15
CA ASN A 420 2.46 -1.04 37.41
C ASN A 420 3.65 -1.97 37.20
#